data_AF-A0A7Z1SEA4-F1
#
_entry.id   AF-A0A7Z1SEA4-F1
#
_cell.length_a   1.000
_cell.length_b   1.000
_cell.length_c   1.000
_cell.angle_alpha   90.00
_cell.angle_beta   90.00
_cell.angle_gamma   90.00
#
_symmetry.space_group_name_H-M   'P 1'
#
loop_
_entity.id
_entity.type
_entity.pdbx_description
1 polymer ?
#
loop_
_entity_poly.entity_id
_entity_poly.type
_entity_poly.pdbx_seq_one_letter_code
_entity_poly.pdbx_strand_id
1 'polypeptide(L)' 'MAKPESWRFSPDAYRFITSIDTRFQDLDTMGHNNNVAISGLFETARIRFHHHMGRLP' A
#
# COMPACT_ATOMS: atom_id res chain seq x y z
N MET A 1 20.20 3.61 -10.15
CA MET A 1 18.81 3.10 -10.13
C MET A 1 18.11 3.64 -11.37
N ALA A 2 17.57 2.82 -12.25
CA ALA A 2 16.91 3.30 -13.47
C ALA A 2 15.64 4.07 -13.12
N LYS A 3 15.31 5.10 -13.91
CA LYS A 3 14.07 5.88 -13.72
C LYS A 3 12.87 4.95 -13.85
N PRO A 4 11.95 4.91 -12.88
CA PRO A 4 10.74 4.11 -12.99
C PRO A 4 9.88 4.60 -14.16
N GLU A 5 9.23 3.66 -14.83
CA GLU A 5 8.34 3.92 -15.94
C GLU A 5 7.16 4.81 -15.51
N SER A 6 6.70 5.70 -16.39
CA SER A 6 5.68 6.72 -16.08
C SER A 6 4.35 6.12 -15.61
N TRP A 7 3.97 4.94 -16.12
CA TRP A 7 2.71 4.29 -15.75
C TRP A 7 2.62 3.94 -14.27
N ARG A 8 3.76 3.75 -13.57
CA ARG A 8 3.78 3.40 -12.15
C ARG A 8 3.22 4.50 -11.24
N PHE A 9 3.22 5.75 -11.72
CA PHE A 9 2.72 6.91 -10.99
C PHE A 9 1.22 7.18 -11.23
N SER A 10 0.58 6.48 -12.17
CA SER A 10 -0.84 6.64 -12.47
C SER A 10 -1.66 5.65 -11.65
N PRO A 11 -2.58 6.11 -10.76
CA PRO A 11 -3.49 5.22 -10.05
C PRO A 11 -4.38 4.40 -10.99
N ASP A 12 -4.75 4.96 -12.14
CA ASP A 12 -5.60 4.31 -13.15
C ASP A 12 -4.92 3.09 -13.80
N ALA A 13 -3.59 2.95 -13.66
CA ALA A 13 -2.86 1.77 -14.11
C ALA A 13 -3.12 0.52 -13.23
N TYR A 14 -3.73 0.68 -12.05
CA TYR A 14 -3.97 -0.40 -11.10
C TYR A 14 -5.46 -0.80 -11.07
N ARG A 15 -5.74 -2.08 -11.28
CA ARG A 15 -7.12 -2.64 -11.31
C ARG A 15 -7.76 -2.80 -9.93
N PHE A 16 -6.95 -2.80 -8.87
CA PHE A 16 -7.41 -2.94 -7.50
C PHE A 16 -6.82 -1.81 -6.67
N ILE A 17 -7.71 -1.06 -6.00
CA ILE A 17 -7.36 0.09 -5.18
C ILE A 17 -8.15 -0.05 -3.88
N THR A 18 -7.50 0.18 -2.74
CA THR A 18 -8.14 0.18 -1.41
C THR A 18 -7.56 1.30 -0.56
N SER A 19 -8.40 1.89 0.29
CA SER A 19 -7.96 2.88 1.29
C SER A 19 -7.67 2.21 2.64
N ILE A 20 -6.55 2.54 3.27
CA ILE A 20 -6.16 2.02 4.59
C ILE A 20 -5.83 3.22 5.48
N ASP A 21 -6.47 3.30 6.64
CA ASP A 21 -6.23 4.38 7.59
C ASP A 21 -4.87 4.22 8.26
N THR A 22 -4.10 5.30 8.31
CA THR A 22 -2.82 5.36 9.02
C THR A 22 -3.02 5.71 10.49
N ARG A 23 -2.15 5.22 11.37
CA ARG A 23 -2.17 5.53 12.80
C ARG A 23 -1.07 6.52 13.15
N PHE A 24 -1.27 7.30 14.21
CA PHE A 24 -0.22 8.21 14.70
C PHE A 24 1.07 7.47 15.08
N GLN A 25 0.95 6.23 15.56
CA GLN A 25 2.10 5.38 15.90
C GLN A 25 2.92 4.94 14.68
N ASP A 26 2.38 5.05 13.46
CA ASP A 26 3.10 4.69 12.23
C ASP A 26 4.09 5.79 11.82
N LEU A 27 4.07 6.96 12.47
CA LEU A 27 4.95 8.07 12.16
C LEU A 27 6.37 7.83 12.68
N ASP A 28 7.37 8.19 11.88
CA ASP A 28 8.76 8.30 12.28
C ASP A 28 9.03 9.63 13.01
N THR A 29 10.28 9.83 13.43
CA THR A 29 10.70 11.06 14.12
C THR A 29 10.61 12.33 13.26
N MET A 30 10.45 12.18 11.94
CA MET A 30 10.26 13.28 11.00
C MET A 30 8.77 13.57 10.72
N GLY A 31 7.85 12.78 11.30
CA GLY A 31 6.42 12.93 11.10
C GLY A 31 5.91 12.32 9.79
N HIS A 32 6.68 11.44 9.15
CA HIS A 32 6.23 10.69 7.97
C HIS A 32 5.92 9.24 8.35
N ASN A 33 5.15 8.53 7.52
CA ASN A 33 4.94 7.11 7.75
C ASN A 33 6.27 6.34 7.63
N ASN A 34 6.62 5.60 8.68
CA ASN A 34 7.84 4.83 8.76
C ASN A 34 7.89 3.73 7.69
N ASN A 35 9.08 3.43 7.16
CA ASN A 35 9.26 2.40 6.15
C ASN A 35 8.76 0.99 6.57
N VAL A 36 8.86 0.65 7.86
CA VAL A 36 8.35 -0.60 8.42
C VAL A 36 6.81 -0.59 8.43
N ALA A 37 6.20 0.52 8.81
CA ALA A 37 4.74 0.66 8.81
C ALA A 37 4.17 0.60 7.37
N ILE A 38 4.88 1.13 6.37
CA ILE A 38 4.53 0.95 4.95
C ILE A 38 4.45 -0.53 4.57
N SER A 39 5.32 -1.39 5.11
CA SER A 39 5.25 -2.85 4.84
C SER A 39 3.94 -3.46 5.36
N GLY A 40 3.45 -3.00 6.51
CA GLY A 40 2.15 -3.40 7.07
C GLY A 40 0.96 -2.93 6.23
N LEU A 41 1.06 -1.75 5.59
CA LEU A 41 0.05 -1.28 4.64
C LEU A 41 -0.05 -2.19 3.41
N PHE A 42 1.09 -2.60 2.84
CA PHE A 42 1.12 -3.53 1.71
C PHE A 42 0.58 -4.91 2.07
N GLU A 43 0.89 -5.42 3.26
CA GLU A 43 0.32 -6.68 3.74
C GLU A 43 -1.20 -6.60 3.86
N THR A 44 -1.71 -5.54 4.48
CA THR A 44 -3.16 -5.32 4.59
C THR A 44 -3.83 -5.22 3.21
N ALA A 45 -3.21 -4.50 2.26
CA ALA A 45 -3.71 -4.39 0.89
C ALA A 45 -3.75 -5.75 0.18
N ARG A 46 -2.72 -6.59 0.38
CA ARG A 46 -2.65 -7.94 -0.17
C ARG A 46 -3.76 -8.83 0.37
N ILE A 47 -4.01 -8.81 1.68
CA ILE A 47 -5.11 -9.56 2.31
C ILE A 47 -6.46 -9.12 1.71
N ARG A 48 -6.71 -7.81 1.63
CA ARG A 48 -7.95 -7.27 1.03
C ARG A 48 -8.09 -7.66 -0.44
N PHE A 49 -7.00 -7.70 -1.19
CA PHE A 49 -7.00 -8.16 -2.57
C PHE A 49 -7.37 -9.65 -2.69
N HIS A 50 -6.86 -10.51 -1.81
CA HIS A 50 -7.24 -11.93 -1.78
C HIS A 50 -8.74 -12.12 -1.50
N HIS A 51 -9.29 -11.39 -0.51
CA HIS A 51 -10.73 -11.40 -0.25
C HIS A 51 -11.53 -10.89 -1.46
N HIS A 52 -11.07 -9.83 -2.13
CA HIS A 52 -11.72 -9.30 -3.33
C HIS A 52 -11.78 -10.31 -4.49
N MET A 53 -10.77 -11.16 -4.64
CA MET A 53 -10.73 -12.22 -5.66
C MET A 53 -11.50 -13.49 -5.29
N GLY A 54 -12.10 -13.58 -4.10
CA GLY A 54 -12.80 -14.78 -3.64
C GLY A 54 -11.87 -15.96 -3.31
N ARG A 55 -10.56 -15.73 -3.16
CA ARG A 55 -9.61 -16.73 -2.64
C ARG A 55 -9.56 -16.58 -1.11
N LEU A 56 -10.23 -17.50 -0.41
CA LEU A 56 -10.32 -17.62 1.06
C LEU A 56 -9.05 -18.22 1.70
N PRO A 57 -8.86 -18.12 3.03
CA PRO A 57 -9.78 -17.63 4.08
C PRO A 57 -9.80 -16.11 4.30
#